data_AF-A0A2V2X6I9-F1
#
_entry.id   AF-A0A2V2X6I9-F1
#
_cell.length_a   1.000
_cell.length_b   1.000
_cell.length_c   1.000
_cell.angle_alpha   90.00
_cell.angle_beta   90.00
_cell.angle_gamma   90.00
#
_symmetry.space_group_name_H-M   'P 1'
#
loop_
_entity.id
_entity.type
_entity.pdbx_description
1 polymer ?
#
loop_
_entity_poly.entity_id
_entity_poly.type
_entity_poly.pdbx_seq_one_letter_code
_entity_poly.pdbx_strand_id
1 'polypeptide(L)'
;MMDRDEVCHMPIPFDWRDERDVVRREKIKGVGVVSGASSESLVTELEHLDGMSSSVSSFSCAVITTRHTKRFEGDNWKCVLENHMEALRSTFVLEAAIACHREPEDITDLEFRLGSLYVTFHVSHDADVGESEIQERVDLYPFREVLRLYANRDAPPNGLDAALKRISELEEEMKEKLEKLQDENLKKLAELEEAKRAMEETLMRQLHDREREFCEALGKSQEELRASEAENKRLEEEWKRALEAMKRERRRLDKHAMRQNELIAAIIQGNKKEMEAKEREFEENLLEKDVIIENLRVRLRSKVNQPTGKWFRVLRLWTLTVPRNLRN
;
A
#
# COMPACT_ATOMS: atom_id res chain seq x y z
N MET A 1 28.30 -19.84 -32.75
CA MET A 1 26.86 -19.98 -33.01
C MET A 1 26.15 -19.44 -31.80
N MET A 2 25.44 -18.34 -32.02
CA MET A 2 24.59 -17.70 -31.02
C MET A 2 23.34 -18.55 -30.86
N ASP A 3 22.89 -18.78 -29.63
CA ASP A 3 21.48 -18.78 -29.32
C ASP A 3 21.26 -17.73 -28.23
N ARG A 4 20.61 -16.66 -28.67
CA ARG A 4 20.02 -15.61 -27.85
C ARG A 4 18.57 -16.02 -27.56
N ASP A 5 18.00 -15.33 -26.58
CA ASP A 5 16.56 -15.19 -26.36
C ASP A 5 15.92 -16.23 -25.43
N GLU A 6 16.30 -16.20 -24.15
CA GLU A 6 15.34 -16.43 -23.07
C GLU A 6 15.13 -15.12 -22.32
N VAL A 7 14.19 -14.33 -22.82
CA VAL A 7 13.58 -13.21 -22.11
C VAL A 7 12.78 -13.79 -20.95
N CYS A 8 13.35 -13.75 -19.75
CA CYS A 8 12.61 -14.02 -18.51
C CYS A 8 11.60 -12.89 -18.27
N HIS A 9 10.43 -13.00 -18.90
CA HIS A 9 9.23 -12.31 -18.43
C HIS A 9 8.85 -12.92 -17.08
N MET A 10 9.28 -12.29 -15.99
CA MET A 10 8.66 -12.46 -14.69
C MET A 10 7.40 -11.58 -14.67
N PRO A 11 6.19 -12.15 -14.63
CA PRO A 11 5.01 -11.36 -14.33
C PRO A 11 5.01 -11.09 -12.82
N ILE A 12 5.19 -9.82 -12.44
CA ILE A 12 4.90 -9.37 -11.08
C ILE A 12 3.37 -9.40 -10.92
N PRO A 13 2.78 -10.24 -10.05
CA PRO A 13 1.40 -10.08 -9.66
C PRO A 13 1.39 -9.09 -8.50
N PHE A 14 1.44 -7.78 -8.81
CA PHE A 14 1.11 -6.75 -7.83
C PHE A 14 -0.37 -6.40 -8.01
N ASP A 15 -1.21 -7.20 -7.37
CA ASP A 15 -2.66 -7.02 -7.38
C ASP A 15 -3.04 -5.91 -6.37
N TRP A 16 -3.12 -4.67 -6.85
CA TRP A 16 -3.86 -3.63 -6.14
C TRP A 16 -5.32 -3.68 -6.59
N ARG A 17 -6.08 -4.64 -6.06
CA ARG A 17 -7.55 -4.59 -6.13
C ARG A 17 -8.20 -5.09 -4.85
N ASP A 18 -9.04 -4.20 -4.32
CA ASP A 18 -10.14 -4.43 -3.38
C ASP A 18 -9.84 -4.93 -1.96
N GLU A 19 -9.36 -4.01 -1.13
CA GLU A 19 -9.79 -3.93 0.28
C GLU A 19 -10.70 -2.70 0.48
N ARG A 20 -11.85 -2.71 -0.18
CA ARG A 20 -13.02 -1.94 0.23
C ARG A 20 -14.21 -2.88 0.25
N ASP A 21 -14.45 -3.52 1.40
CA ASP A 21 -15.79 -3.85 1.90
C ASP A 21 -15.73 -4.75 3.13
N VAL A 22 -15.49 -4.15 4.31
CA VAL A 22 -16.02 -4.68 5.57
C VAL A 22 -16.39 -3.50 6.49
N VAL A 23 -17.43 -2.76 6.10
CA VAL A 23 -18.20 -1.97 7.08
C VAL A 23 -19.41 -2.81 7.44
N ARG A 24 -19.32 -3.49 8.59
CA ARG A 24 -20.47 -4.12 9.25
C ARG A 24 -21.51 -3.04 9.49
N ARG A 25 -22.62 -3.11 8.76
CA ARG A 25 -23.82 -2.34 8.99
C ARG A 25 -24.55 -2.93 10.20
N GLU A 26 -24.09 -2.62 11.41
CA GLU A 26 -24.87 -2.87 12.61
C GLU A 26 -26.06 -1.92 12.64
N LYS A 27 -27.23 -2.52 12.49
CA LYS A 27 -28.54 -1.91 12.49
C LYS A 27 -28.84 -1.41 13.90
N ILE A 28 -28.67 -0.11 14.13
CA ILE A 28 -29.09 0.56 15.36
C ILE A 28 -30.63 0.54 15.37
N LYS A 29 -31.20 -0.45 16.07
CA LYS A 29 -32.62 -0.52 16.37
C LYS A 29 -32.92 0.48 17.49
N GLY A 30 -33.83 1.40 17.19
CA GLY A 30 -34.88 1.86 18.10
C GLY A 30 -34.44 2.51 19.40
N VAL A 31 -34.46 3.84 19.40
CA VAL A 31 -34.69 4.62 20.62
C VAL A 31 -36.05 4.21 21.17
N GLY A 32 -36.04 3.38 22.22
CA GLY A 32 -37.20 3.09 23.03
C GLY A 32 -37.52 4.30 23.89
N VAL A 33 -38.66 4.92 23.62
CA VAL A 33 -39.30 5.88 24.52
C VAL A 33 -39.66 5.14 25.80
N VAL A 34 -39.02 5.52 26.90
CA VAL A 34 -39.46 5.18 28.25
C VAL A 34 -40.55 6.18 28.64
N SER A 35 -41.79 5.72 28.52
CA SER A 35 -42.98 6.25 29.17
C SER A 35 -43.82 4.99 29.44
N GLY A 36 -44.33 4.67 30.61
CA GLY A 36 -44.69 5.47 31.77
C GLY A 36 -45.84 4.69 32.39
N ALA A 37 -45.62 4.16 33.60
CA ALA A 37 -46.64 3.65 34.53
C ALA A 37 -47.71 2.66 33.99
N SER A 38 -47.39 1.36 34.06
CA SER A 38 -48.40 0.31 34.26
C SER A 38 -48.77 0.30 35.75
N SER A 39 -49.82 1.04 36.12
CA SER A 39 -50.43 0.98 37.45
C SER A 39 -51.64 0.06 37.40
N GLU A 40 -51.41 -1.25 37.37
CA GLU A 40 -52.42 -2.27 37.67
C GLU A 40 -51.92 -3.10 38.85
N SER A 41 -52.21 -2.64 40.06
CA SER A 41 -52.33 -3.50 41.23
C SER A 41 -53.00 -2.70 42.33
N LEU A 42 -53.96 -3.34 43.00
CA LEU A 42 -54.80 -2.83 44.08
C LEU A 42 -56.01 -2.01 43.61
N VAL A 43 -57.12 -2.68 43.28
CA VAL A 43 -58.37 -2.65 44.07
C VAL A 43 -59.24 -3.83 43.60
N THR A 44 -59.10 -4.97 44.26
CA THR A 44 -60.11 -6.04 44.23
C THR A 44 -60.65 -6.17 45.64
N GLU A 45 -61.60 -5.32 46.01
CA GLU A 45 -62.56 -5.52 47.10
C GLU A 45 -63.38 -4.23 47.26
N LEU A 46 -64.60 -4.21 46.71
CA LEU A 46 -65.75 -3.55 47.33
C LEU A 46 -67.05 -3.96 46.60
N GLU A 47 -67.39 -5.25 46.66
CA GLU A 47 -68.77 -5.69 46.46
C GLU A 47 -69.54 -5.49 47.77
N HIS A 48 -70.15 -4.31 47.94
CA HIS A 48 -71.37 -4.13 48.73
C HIS A 48 -71.83 -2.68 48.62
N LEU A 49 -72.90 -2.46 47.85
CA LEU A 49 -74.12 -1.80 48.31
C LEU A 49 -75.11 -1.83 47.14
N ASP A 50 -75.99 -2.82 47.24
CA ASP A 50 -77.26 -2.89 46.54
C ASP A 50 -78.19 -1.77 47.03
N GLY A 51 -79.06 -1.30 46.13
CA GLY A 51 -80.27 -0.59 46.48
C GLY A 51 -80.13 0.91 46.70
N MET A 52 -80.16 1.67 45.61
CA MET A 52 -81.03 2.85 45.42
C MET A 52 -80.64 3.58 44.12
N SER A 53 -81.23 3.21 42.99
CA SER A 53 -81.40 4.14 41.88
C SER A 53 -82.80 4.02 41.32
N SER A 54 -83.53 5.09 41.56
CA SER A 54 -84.86 5.41 41.09
C SER A 54 -85.02 5.20 39.59
N SER A 55 -86.12 4.56 39.24
CA SER A 55 -86.89 4.67 38.00
C SER A 55 -86.40 5.71 36.99
N VAL A 56 -85.67 5.25 35.97
CA VAL A 56 -85.80 5.80 34.62
C VAL A 56 -86.02 4.63 33.67
N SER A 57 -87.15 4.67 32.99
CA SER A 57 -87.55 3.72 31.97
C SER A 57 -86.52 3.69 30.85
N SER A 58 -85.69 2.64 30.82
CA SER A 58 -84.85 2.33 29.68
C SER A 58 -85.74 1.73 28.59
N PHE A 59 -86.24 2.61 27.71
CA PHE A 59 -86.45 2.20 26.33
C PHE A 59 -85.09 2.33 25.67
N SER A 60 -84.45 1.21 25.31
CA SER A 60 -83.35 1.26 24.35
C SER A 60 -83.96 1.63 23.01
N CYS A 61 -83.96 2.93 22.72
CA CYS A 61 -84.30 3.43 21.40
C CYS A 61 -83.14 3.09 20.46
N ALA A 62 -83.45 2.70 19.22
CA ALA A 62 -82.41 2.47 18.22
C ALA A 62 -81.70 3.80 17.92
N VAL A 63 -80.37 3.81 17.92
CA VAL A 63 -79.58 5.00 17.53
C VAL A 63 -79.52 5.06 16.01
N ILE A 64 -79.86 6.23 15.46
CA ILE A 64 -79.75 6.53 14.02
C ILE A 64 -78.85 7.75 13.82
N THR A 65 -78.24 7.83 12.64
CA THR A 65 -77.40 8.97 12.27
C THR A 65 -78.06 9.72 11.11
N THR A 66 -78.28 11.02 11.30
CA THR A 66 -78.94 11.90 10.33
C THR A 66 -78.00 13.04 9.93
N ARG A 67 -78.21 13.60 8.74
CA ARG A 67 -77.31 14.60 8.14
C ARG A 67 -77.94 15.98 8.21
N HIS A 68 -77.23 16.92 8.83
CA HIS A 68 -77.70 18.29 9.05
C HIS A 68 -76.81 19.31 8.36
N THR A 69 -77.37 20.51 8.17
CA THR A 69 -76.60 21.63 7.63
C THR A 69 -76.96 22.92 8.34
N LYS A 70 -75.93 23.65 8.78
CA LYS A 70 -76.07 25.02 9.31
C LYS A 70 -75.38 25.99 8.37
N ARG A 71 -76.07 27.09 8.04
CA ARG A 71 -75.50 28.22 7.32
C ARG A 71 -75.17 29.35 8.28
N PHE A 72 -73.97 29.87 8.18
CA PHE A 72 -73.56 31.10 8.85
C PHE A 72 -73.37 32.21 7.82
N GLU A 73 -74.11 33.29 8.02
CA GLU A 73 -73.95 34.48 7.19
C GLU A 73 -72.64 35.20 7.52
N GLY A 74 -72.05 35.84 6.52
CA GLY A 74 -70.81 36.60 6.65
C GLY A 74 -69.85 36.36 5.49
N ASP A 75 -69.00 37.33 5.26
CA ASP A 75 -67.94 37.29 4.25
C ASP A 75 -66.60 36.83 4.88
N ASN A 76 -65.62 36.44 4.08
CA ASN A 76 -64.26 36.13 4.54
C ASN A 76 -64.14 34.99 5.58
N TRP A 77 -65.08 34.06 5.61
CA TRP A 77 -64.93 32.79 6.36
C TRP A 77 -63.68 31.99 5.98
N LYS A 78 -63.13 32.24 4.78
CA LYS A 78 -61.83 31.72 4.34
C LYS A 78 -60.71 32.01 5.35
N CYS A 79 -60.67 33.21 5.94
CA CYS A 79 -59.65 33.57 6.93
C CYS A 79 -59.75 32.70 8.20
N VAL A 80 -60.97 32.42 8.66
CA VAL A 80 -61.22 31.53 9.81
C VAL A 80 -60.79 30.11 9.49
N LEU A 81 -61.09 29.60 8.29
CA LEU A 81 -60.66 28.26 7.88
C LEU A 81 -59.14 28.13 7.69
N GLU A 82 -58.44 29.21 7.33
CA GLU A 82 -56.98 29.19 7.16
C GLU A 82 -56.22 29.30 8.50
N ASN A 83 -56.75 30.08 9.45
CA ASN A 83 -56.04 30.44 10.68
C ASN A 83 -56.59 29.79 11.96
N HIS A 84 -57.83 29.31 11.93
CA HIS A 84 -58.59 28.88 13.10
C HIS A 84 -59.42 27.63 12.82
N MET A 85 -58.93 26.72 11.97
CA MET A 85 -59.68 25.54 11.56
C MET A 85 -60.03 24.64 12.74
N GLU A 86 -59.05 24.36 13.60
CA GLU A 86 -59.24 23.47 14.74
C GLU A 86 -60.08 24.14 15.84
N ALA A 87 -59.89 25.45 16.05
CA ALA A 87 -60.76 26.23 16.91
C ALA A 87 -62.21 26.28 16.39
N LEU A 88 -62.43 26.42 15.07
CA LEU A 88 -63.77 26.40 14.47
C LEU A 88 -64.42 25.03 14.59
N ARG A 89 -63.67 23.97 14.32
CA ARG A 89 -64.16 22.59 14.41
C ARG A 89 -64.59 22.25 15.84
N SER A 90 -63.72 22.51 16.82
CA SER A 90 -64.00 22.23 18.23
C SER A 90 -65.18 23.07 18.77
N THR A 91 -65.22 24.37 18.47
CA THR A 91 -66.34 25.24 18.90
C THR A 91 -67.65 24.84 18.24
N PHE A 92 -67.65 24.52 16.95
CA PHE A 92 -68.85 24.08 16.25
C PHE A 92 -69.39 22.76 16.82
N VAL A 93 -68.52 21.76 17.07
CA VAL A 93 -68.93 20.48 17.66
C VAL A 93 -69.58 20.69 19.03
N LEU A 94 -68.96 21.50 19.90
CA LEU A 94 -69.51 21.80 21.23
C LEU A 94 -70.88 22.50 21.14
N GLU A 95 -71.01 23.51 20.28
CA GLU A 95 -72.28 24.22 20.12
C GLU A 95 -73.37 23.38 19.43
N ALA A 96 -73.00 22.53 18.46
CA ALA A 96 -73.93 21.60 17.80
C ALA A 96 -74.41 20.51 18.76
N ALA A 97 -73.54 19.97 19.62
CA ALA A 97 -73.90 19.04 20.67
C ALA A 97 -74.93 19.65 21.64
N ILE A 98 -74.70 20.91 22.07
CA ILE A 98 -75.66 21.65 22.91
C ILE A 98 -76.99 21.86 22.18
N ALA A 99 -76.96 22.27 20.91
CA ALA A 99 -78.17 22.48 20.11
C ALA A 99 -79.00 21.20 19.95
N CYS A 100 -78.34 20.06 19.73
CA CYS A 100 -78.99 18.77 19.53
C CYS A 100 -79.40 18.08 20.84
N HIS A 101 -78.94 18.56 22.00
CA HIS A 101 -79.00 17.87 23.31
C HIS A 101 -78.29 16.50 23.28
N ARG A 102 -77.10 16.48 22.68
CA ARG A 102 -76.25 15.30 22.51
C ARG A 102 -74.84 15.54 23.03
N GLU A 103 -74.05 14.49 23.10
CA GLU A 103 -72.64 14.60 23.49
C GLU A 103 -71.79 15.02 22.27
N PRO A 104 -70.65 15.71 22.46
CA PRO A 104 -69.73 16.08 21.38
C PRO A 104 -69.33 14.91 20.47
N GLU A 105 -69.23 13.70 21.03
CA GLU A 105 -68.87 12.46 20.36
C GLU A 105 -69.94 12.01 19.35
N ASP A 106 -71.20 12.42 19.52
CA ASP A 106 -72.31 12.12 18.62
C ASP A 106 -72.32 12.99 17.35
N ILE A 107 -71.46 14.03 17.31
CA ILE A 107 -71.34 14.96 16.19
C ILE A 107 -70.13 14.58 15.34
N THR A 108 -70.38 14.04 14.14
CA THR A 108 -69.33 13.50 13.27
C THR A 108 -69.37 14.07 11.85
N ASP A 109 -68.34 13.77 11.05
CA ASP A 109 -68.26 14.06 9.61
C ASP A 109 -68.57 15.52 9.25
N LEU A 110 -67.81 16.44 9.86
CA LEU A 110 -67.93 17.87 9.59
C LEU A 110 -67.29 18.23 8.26
N GLU A 111 -68.06 18.85 7.38
CA GLU A 111 -67.61 19.40 6.11
C GLU A 111 -67.92 20.90 6.03
N PHE A 112 -66.89 21.69 5.72
CA PHE A 112 -67.00 23.14 5.55
C PHE A 112 -67.03 23.49 4.07
N ARG A 113 -68.02 24.28 3.64
CA ARG A 113 -68.10 24.82 2.27
C ARG A 113 -68.14 26.34 2.29
N LEU A 114 -67.36 26.94 1.37
CA LEU A 114 -67.18 28.38 1.22
C LEU A 114 -68.22 29.02 0.28
N GLY A 115 -68.47 30.30 0.51
CA GLY A 115 -69.61 31.10 0.03
C GLY A 115 -70.05 31.98 1.20
N SER A 116 -71.25 31.76 1.72
CA SER A 116 -71.48 31.80 3.18
C SER A 116 -70.85 30.54 3.81
N LEU A 117 -70.51 30.51 5.10
CA LEU A 117 -70.01 29.27 5.70
C LEU A 117 -71.16 28.28 5.84
N TYR A 118 -71.11 27.19 5.08
CA TYR A 118 -71.98 26.04 5.27
C TYR A 118 -71.22 24.96 6.02
N VAL A 119 -71.78 24.52 7.14
CA VAL A 119 -71.27 23.39 7.91
C VAL A 119 -72.26 22.24 7.75
N THR A 120 -71.81 21.18 7.08
CA THR A 120 -72.55 19.91 7.01
C THR A 120 -71.97 19.00 8.07
N PHE A 121 -72.82 18.30 8.82
CA PHE A 121 -72.38 17.40 9.89
C PHE A 121 -73.42 16.30 10.10
N HIS A 122 -73.01 15.25 10.79
CA HIS A 122 -73.87 14.13 11.12
C HIS A 122 -74.10 14.09 12.63
N VAL A 123 -75.32 13.72 13.03
CA VAL A 123 -75.71 13.62 14.43
C VAL A 123 -76.23 12.23 14.69
N SER A 124 -75.64 11.54 15.66
CA SER A 124 -76.18 10.30 16.20
C SER A 124 -77.20 10.61 17.28
N HIS A 125 -78.43 10.14 17.13
CA HIS A 125 -79.51 10.37 18.08
C HIS A 125 -80.48 9.20 18.14
N ASP A 126 -81.28 9.17 19.20
CA ASP A 126 -82.33 8.18 19.37
C ASP A 126 -83.41 8.33 18.28
N ALA A 127 -83.92 7.22 17.76
CA ALA A 127 -84.89 7.16 16.65
C ALA A 127 -86.28 7.75 16.97
N ASP A 128 -86.54 8.08 18.22
CA ASP A 128 -87.76 8.76 18.68
C ASP A 128 -87.71 10.28 18.43
N VAL A 129 -86.51 10.86 18.25
CA VAL A 129 -86.34 12.24 17.82
C VAL A 129 -86.29 12.29 16.29
N GLY A 130 -87.12 13.13 15.67
CA GLY A 130 -87.15 13.25 14.21
C GLY A 130 -85.97 14.05 13.65
N GLU A 131 -85.52 13.72 12.43
CA GLU A 131 -84.50 14.50 11.70
C GLU A 131 -84.89 15.98 11.59
N SER A 132 -86.15 16.27 11.22
CA SER A 132 -86.65 17.65 11.14
C SER A 132 -86.60 18.39 12.47
N GLU A 133 -86.80 17.68 13.58
CA GLU A 133 -86.73 18.26 14.92
C GLU A 133 -85.29 18.63 15.29
N ILE A 134 -84.32 17.76 15.00
CA ILE A 134 -82.89 18.08 15.18
C ILE A 134 -82.49 19.27 14.30
N GLN A 135 -82.92 19.29 13.03
CA GLN A 135 -82.63 20.39 12.13
C GLN A 135 -83.23 21.72 12.62
N GLU A 136 -84.48 21.71 13.13
CA GLU A 136 -85.12 22.90 13.70
C GLU A 136 -84.34 23.41 14.93
N ARG A 137 -83.91 22.52 15.83
CA ARG A 137 -83.09 22.90 16.98
C ARG A 137 -81.77 23.54 16.56
N VAL A 138 -81.09 22.95 15.57
CA VAL A 138 -79.86 23.49 14.97
C VAL A 138 -80.11 24.86 14.34
N ASP A 139 -81.21 25.04 13.62
CA ASP A 139 -81.53 26.30 12.95
C ASP A 139 -81.87 27.42 13.93
N LEU A 140 -82.59 27.11 15.01
CA LEU A 140 -82.93 28.06 16.08
C LEU A 140 -81.76 28.38 17.01
N TYR A 141 -80.77 27.49 17.12
CA TYR A 141 -79.62 27.72 17.99
C TYR A 141 -78.73 28.86 17.44
N PRO A 142 -78.28 29.81 18.30
CA PRO A 142 -77.59 31.01 17.85
C PRO A 142 -76.10 30.84 17.56
N PHE A 143 -75.45 29.75 17.99
CA PHE A 143 -74.00 29.48 17.78
C PHE A 143 -73.11 30.70 18.10
N ARG A 144 -73.17 31.15 19.36
CA ARG A 144 -72.54 32.40 19.81
C ARG A 144 -71.02 32.32 19.77
N GLU A 145 -70.44 31.16 20.06
CA GLU A 145 -68.99 30.99 20.13
C GLU A 145 -68.37 30.89 18.75
N VAL A 146 -69.02 30.21 17.80
CA VAL A 146 -68.64 30.23 16.37
C VAL A 146 -68.69 31.65 15.81
N LEU A 147 -69.74 32.41 16.12
CA LEU A 147 -69.84 33.82 15.71
C LEU A 147 -68.81 34.72 16.40
N ARG A 148 -68.45 34.43 17.65
CA ARG A 148 -67.37 35.13 18.36
C ARG A 148 -66.01 34.85 17.72
N LEU A 149 -65.76 33.62 17.29
CA LEU A 149 -64.56 33.25 16.53
C LEU A 149 -64.52 34.02 15.20
N TYR A 150 -65.64 34.12 14.50
CA TYR A 150 -65.76 34.91 13.27
C TYR A 150 -65.52 36.41 13.46
N ALA A 151 -66.03 36.99 14.56
CA ALA A 151 -65.76 38.39 14.91
C ALA A 151 -64.27 38.64 15.16
N ASN A 152 -63.57 37.64 15.70
CA ASN A 152 -62.13 37.67 15.97
C ASN A 152 -61.29 36.99 14.88
N ARG A 153 -61.81 36.85 13.65
CA ARG A 153 -61.12 36.12 12.56
C ARG A 153 -59.74 36.64 12.18
N ASP A 154 -59.46 37.90 12.49
CA ASP A 154 -58.18 38.55 12.18
C ASP A 154 -57.18 38.42 13.36
N ALA A 155 -57.60 37.78 14.45
CA ALA A 155 -56.72 37.49 15.57
C ALA A 155 -55.67 36.44 15.17
N PRO A 156 -54.48 36.44 15.79
CA PRO A 156 -53.52 35.37 15.59
C PRO A 156 -54.12 34.00 15.94
N PRO A 157 -53.79 32.93 15.19
CA PRO A 157 -54.08 31.56 15.60
C PRO A 157 -53.68 31.33 17.05
N ASN A 158 -54.48 30.57 17.80
CA ASN A 158 -54.20 30.23 19.19
C ASN A 158 -54.35 28.70 19.40
N GLY A 159 -53.94 28.21 20.56
CA GLY A 159 -54.08 26.79 20.91
C GLY A 159 -53.45 25.86 19.88
N LEU A 160 -54.27 24.92 19.38
CA LEU A 160 -53.83 23.89 18.44
C LEU A 160 -53.43 24.47 17.07
N ASP A 161 -54.18 25.45 16.55
CA ASP A 161 -53.86 26.09 15.27
C ASP A 161 -52.50 26.81 15.32
N ALA A 162 -52.19 27.49 16.43
CA ALA A 162 -50.89 28.11 16.64
C ALA A 162 -49.74 27.09 16.70
N ALA A 163 -49.98 25.97 17.38
CA ALA A 163 -49.00 24.90 17.50
C ALA A 163 -48.72 24.24 16.14
N LEU A 164 -49.76 23.94 15.36
CA LEU A 164 -49.63 23.37 14.01
C LEU A 164 -48.85 24.30 13.08
N LYS A 165 -49.16 25.59 13.10
CA LYS A 165 -48.39 26.59 12.34
C LYS A 165 -46.92 26.60 12.74
N ARG A 166 -46.63 26.61 14.05
CA ARG A 166 -45.24 26.60 14.54
C ARG A 166 -44.49 25.32 14.16
N ILE A 167 -45.17 24.17 14.15
CA ILE A 167 -44.60 22.90 13.71
C ILE A 167 -44.20 22.99 12.24
N SER A 168 -45.09 23.48 11.36
CA SER A 168 -44.77 23.65 9.94
C SER A 168 -43.59 24.61 9.70
N GLU A 169 -43.53 25.72 10.44
CA GLU A 169 -42.39 26.64 10.38
C GLU A 169 -41.08 25.96 10.83
N LEU A 170 -41.12 25.20 11.93
CA LEU A 170 -39.97 24.46 12.43
C LEU A 170 -39.52 23.35 11.47
N GLU A 171 -40.45 22.69 10.79
CA GLU A 171 -40.15 21.67 9.79
C GLU A 171 -39.40 22.27 8.59
N GLU A 172 -39.84 23.42 8.09
CA GLU A 172 -39.12 24.13 7.03
C GLU A 172 -37.77 24.68 7.51
N GLU A 173 -37.68 25.25 8.72
CA GLU A 173 -36.40 25.66 9.32
C GLU A 173 -35.43 24.47 9.45
N MET A 174 -35.93 23.30 9.84
CA MET A 174 -35.13 22.09 9.98
C MET A 174 -34.65 21.58 8.62
N LYS A 175 -35.53 21.60 7.62
CA LYS A 175 -35.20 21.23 6.24
C LYS A 175 -34.15 22.15 5.64
N GLU A 176 -34.28 23.46 5.82
CA GLU A 176 -33.29 24.44 5.37
C GLU A 176 -31.93 24.24 6.06
N LYS A 177 -31.92 23.98 7.37
CA LYS A 177 -30.68 23.66 8.10
C LYS A 177 -30.05 22.36 7.61
N LEU A 178 -30.86 21.35 7.32
CA LEU A 178 -30.36 20.07 6.81
C LEU A 178 -29.74 20.23 5.43
N GLU A 179 -30.38 20.99 4.54
CA GLU A 179 -29.84 21.31 3.21
C GLU A 179 -28.52 22.08 3.31
N LYS A 180 -28.45 23.12 4.16
CA LYS A 180 -27.20 23.84 4.42
C LYS A 180 -26.07 22.93 4.92
N LEU A 181 -26.38 22.04 5.86
CA LEU A 181 -25.39 21.07 6.36
C LEU A 181 -24.96 20.07 5.27
N GLN A 182 -25.87 19.67 4.39
CA GLN A 182 -25.55 18.82 3.24
C GLN A 182 -24.61 19.54 2.27
N ASP A 183 -24.91 20.79 1.92
CA ASP A 183 -24.07 21.62 1.05
C ASP A 183 -22.67 21.86 1.65
N GLU A 184 -22.59 22.16 2.95
CA GLU A 184 -21.31 22.30 3.65
C GLU A 184 -20.50 21.00 3.65
N ASN A 185 -21.15 19.86 3.87
CA ASN A 185 -20.49 18.56 3.80
C ASN A 185 -20.01 18.23 2.38
N LEU A 186 -20.80 18.54 1.35
CA LEU A 186 -20.39 18.37 -0.04
C LEU A 186 -19.17 19.23 -0.39
N LYS A 187 -19.14 20.49 0.05
CA LYS A 187 -17.98 21.39 -0.12
C LYS A 187 -16.74 20.85 0.58
N LYS A 188 -16.86 20.44 1.85
CA LYS A 188 -15.74 19.85 2.61
C LYS A 188 -15.22 18.57 1.97
N LEU A 189 -16.11 17.75 1.41
CA LEU A 189 -15.73 16.52 0.71
C LEU A 189 -14.96 16.84 -0.58
N ALA A 190 -15.40 17.84 -1.35
CA ALA A 190 -14.70 18.30 -2.54
C ALA A 190 -13.29 18.86 -2.20
N GLU A 191 -13.17 19.69 -1.16
CA GLU A 191 -11.89 20.22 -0.68
C GLU A 191 -10.94 19.08 -0.25
N LEU A 192 -11.46 18.08 0.46
CA LEU A 192 -10.67 16.93 0.90
C LEU A 192 -10.19 16.08 -0.29
N GLU A 193 -11.03 15.89 -1.30
CA GLU A 193 -10.64 15.19 -2.53
C GLU A 193 -9.57 15.95 -3.32
N GLU A 194 -9.67 17.27 -3.41
CA GLU A 194 -8.64 18.09 -4.06
C GLU A 194 -7.31 18.04 -3.31
N ALA A 195 -7.35 18.15 -1.98
CA ALA A 195 -6.16 18.02 -1.13
C ALA A 195 -5.51 16.64 -1.29
N LYS A 196 -6.33 15.58 -1.34
CA LYS A 196 -5.85 14.22 -1.60
C LYS A 196 -5.18 14.10 -2.96
N ARG A 197 -5.82 14.59 -4.04
CA ARG A 197 -5.24 14.58 -5.39
C ARG A 197 -3.90 15.33 -5.44
N ALA A 198 -3.83 16.51 -4.83
CA ALA A 198 -2.59 17.28 -4.77
C ALA A 198 -1.44 16.54 -4.04
N MET A 199 -1.78 15.85 -2.94
CA MET A 199 -0.82 15.03 -2.21
C MET A 199 -0.35 13.82 -3.03
N GLU A 200 -1.28 13.12 -3.68
CA GLU A 200 -0.97 11.99 -4.56
C GLU A 200 -0.08 12.42 -5.72
N GLU A 201 -0.38 13.54 -6.39
CA GLU A 201 0.47 14.06 -7.46
C GLU A 201 1.88 14.41 -6.97
N THR A 202 1.99 14.99 -5.78
CA THR A 202 3.29 15.33 -5.19
C THR A 202 4.11 14.07 -4.92
N LEU A 203 3.47 13.04 -4.35
CA LEU A 203 4.13 11.76 -4.09
C LEU A 203 4.54 11.07 -5.39
N MET A 204 3.68 11.09 -6.41
CA MET A 204 4.01 10.53 -7.72
C MET A 204 5.20 11.26 -8.35
N ARG A 205 5.26 12.60 -8.28
CA ARG A 205 6.44 13.34 -8.77
C ARG A 205 7.71 12.91 -8.04
N GLN A 206 7.67 12.79 -6.70
CA GLN A 206 8.82 12.34 -5.92
C GLN A 206 9.27 10.92 -6.28
N LEU A 207 8.32 10.00 -6.52
CA LEU A 207 8.63 8.64 -6.95
C LEU A 207 9.32 8.62 -8.32
N HIS A 208 8.78 9.35 -9.30
CA HIS A 208 9.40 9.44 -10.62
C HIS A 208 10.80 10.08 -10.55
N ASP A 209 10.97 11.12 -9.73
CA ASP A 209 12.28 11.76 -9.54
C ASP A 209 13.29 10.78 -8.93
N ARG A 210 12.89 10.03 -7.89
CA ARG A 210 13.70 8.95 -7.28
C ARG A 210 14.05 7.85 -8.29
N GLU A 211 13.08 7.40 -9.08
CA GLU A 211 13.31 6.38 -10.11
C GLU A 211 14.32 6.85 -11.15
N ARG A 212 14.22 8.10 -11.62
CA ARG A 212 15.21 8.69 -12.53
C ARG A 212 16.59 8.74 -11.90
N GLU A 213 16.71 9.21 -10.65
CA GLU A 213 17.99 9.23 -9.93
C GLU A 213 18.61 7.83 -9.83
N PHE A 214 17.81 6.81 -9.52
CA PHE A 214 18.28 5.42 -9.46
C PHE A 214 18.73 4.91 -10.83
N CYS A 215 17.96 5.18 -11.89
CA CYS A 215 18.34 4.79 -13.25
C CYS A 215 19.65 5.46 -13.69
N GLU A 216 19.82 6.75 -13.41
CA GLU A 216 21.05 7.49 -13.72
C GLU A 216 22.25 6.94 -12.94
N ALA A 217 22.09 6.68 -11.64
CA ALA A 217 23.14 6.12 -10.80
C ALA A 217 23.54 4.71 -11.26
N LEU A 218 22.56 3.87 -11.60
CA LEU A 218 22.79 2.53 -12.14
C LEU A 218 23.52 2.59 -13.48
N GLY A 219 23.10 3.50 -14.37
CA GLY A 219 23.76 3.72 -15.66
C GLY A 219 25.22 4.10 -15.50
N LYS A 220 25.53 5.09 -14.65
CA LYS A 220 26.90 5.51 -14.35
C LYS A 220 27.75 4.36 -13.81
N SER A 221 27.22 3.59 -12.85
CA SER A 221 27.95 2.45 -12.28
C SER A 221 28.22 1.35 -13.31
N GLN A 222 27.27 1.08 -14.21
CA GLN A 222 27.48 0.12 -15.30
C GLN A 222 28.53 0.60 -16.31
N GLU A 223 28.55 1.90 -16.62
CA GLU A 223 29.57 2.49 -17.50
C GLU A 223 30.96 2.41 -16.88
N GLU A 224 31.09 2.74 -15.59
CA GLU A 224 32.33 2.60 -14.83
C GLU A 224 32.83 1.15 -14.80
N LEU A 225 31.92 0.20 -14.55
CA LEU A 225 32.26 -1.23 -14.56
C LEU A 225 32.76 -1.66 -15.94
N ARG A 226 32.06 -1.29 -17.02
CA ARG A 226 32.48 -1.60 -18.40
C ARG A 226 33.83 -0.98 -18.74
N ALA A 227 34.08 0.25 -18.29
CA ALA A 227 35.36 0.91 -18.49
C ALA A 227 36.51 0.16 -17.78
N SER A 228 36.29 -0.22 -16.52
CA SER A 228 37.24 -1.01 -15.72
C SER A 228 37.49 -2.41 -16.32
N GLU A 229 36.43 -3.10 -16.76
CA GLU A 229 36.55 -4.39 -17.45
C GLU A 229 37.38 -4.28 -18.75
N ALA A 230 37.16 -3.22 -19.53
CA ALA A 230 37.92 -2.96 -20.74
C ALA A 230 39.40 -2.67 -20.44
N GLU A 231 39.69 -1.93 -19.37
CA GLU A 231 41.05 -1.67 -18.91
C GLU A 231 41.75 -2.95 -18.42
N ASN A 232 41.08 -3.74 -17.59
CA ASN A 232 41.59 -5.03 -17.13
C ASN A 232 41.93 -5.96 -18.31
N LYS A 233 41.05 -6.02 -19.31
CA LYS A 233 41.31 -6.80 -20.53
C LYS A 233 42.55 -6.31 -21.28
N ARG A 234 42.75 -4.98 -21.39
CA ARG A 234 43.96 -4.41 -22.02
C ARG A 234 45.22 -4.81 -21.25
N LEU A 235 45.20 -4.68 -19.92
CA LEU A 235 46.31 -5.05 -19.06
C LEU A 235 46.62 -6.55 -19.14
N GLU A 236 45.60 -7.41 -19.21
CA GLU A 236 45.79 -8.85 -19.43
C GLU A 236 46.47 -9.16 -20.77
N GLU A 237 46.07 -8.47 -21.84
CA GLU A 237 46.69 -8.63 -23.16
C GLU A 237 48.15 -8.15 -23.15
N GLU A 238 48.43 -7.02 -22.51
CA GLU A 238 49.80 -6.51 -22.34
C GLU A 238 50.66 -7.48 -21.53
N TRP A 239 50.14 -7.98 -20.42
CA TRP A 239 50.82 -8.98 -19.59
C TRP A 239 51.11 -10.26 -20.37
N LYS A 240 50.15 -10.76 -21.18
CA LYS A 240 50.36 -11.92 -22.07
C LYS A 240 51.46 -11.65 -23.10
N ARG A 241 51.47 -10.47 -23.73
CA ARG A 241 52.53 -10.08 -24.69
C ARG A 241 53.91 -10.02 -24.02
N ALA A 242 54.00 -9.41 -22.83
CA ALA A 242 55.23 -9.33 -22.06
C ALA A 242 55.73 -10.72 -21.63
N LEU A 243 54.82 -11.59 -21.18
CA LEU A 243 55.14 -12.98 -20.81
C LEU A 243 55.70 -13.75 -22.02
N GLU A 244 55.08 -13.63 -23.19
CA GLU A 244 55.58 -14.27 -24.41
C GLU A 244 56.92 -13.68 -24.88
N ALA A 245 57.16 -12.38 -24.69
CA ALA A 245 58.47 -11.78 -24.94
C ALA A 245 59.54 -12.37 -24.01
N MET A 246 59.26 -12.45 -22.71
CA MET A 246 60.16 -13.06 -21.72
C MET A 246 60.46 -14.53 -22.02
N LYS A 247 59.44 -15.31 -22.42
CA LYS A 247 59.63 -16.71 -22.84
C LYS A 247 60.53 -16.82 -24.06
N ARG A 248 60.39 -15.92 -25.06
CA ARG A 248 61.26 -15.90 -26.24
C ARG A 248 62.70 -15.61 -25.85
N GLU A 249 62.91 -14.61 -25.00
CA GLU A 249 64.26 -14.22 -24.57
C GLU A 249 64.92 -15.33 -23.75
N ARG A 250 64.17 -15.96 -22.84
CA ARG A 250 64.64 -17.16 -22.11
C ARG A 250 65.11 -18.26 -23.06
N ARG A 251 64.33 -18.58 -24.10
CA ARG A 251 64.74 -19.58 -25.11
C ARG A 251 66.01 -19.17 -25.87
N ARG A 252 66.25 -17.87 -26.07
CA ARG A 252 67.49 -17.38 -26.71
C ARG A 252 68.69 -17.58 -25.79
N LEU A 253 68.54 -17.20 -24.52
CA LEU A 253 69.57 -17.40 -23.50
C LEU A 253 69.88 -18.89 -23.31
N ASP A 254 68.86 -19.76 -23.25
CA ASP A 254 69.05 -21.21 -23.13
C ASP A 254 69.84 -21.77 -24.32
N LYS A 255 69.53 -21.34 -25.55
CA LYS A 255 70.31 -21.71 -26.75
C LYS A 255 71.75 -21.22 -26.69
N HIS A 256 71.97 -20.01 -26.20
CA HIS A 256 73.32 -19.48 -26.02
C HIS A 256 74.11 -20.29 -24.99
N ALA A 257 73.49 -20.60 -23.85
CA ALA A 257 74.06 -21.42 -22.79
C ALA A 257 74.38 -22.84 -23.29
N MET A 258 73.49 -23.47 -24.06
CA MET A 258 73.75 -24.76 -24.69
C MET A 258 75.00 -24.73 -25.58
N ARG A 259 75.12 -23.73 -26.45
CA ARG A 259 76.30 -23.57 -27.33
C ARG A 259 77.59 -23.36 -26.53
N GLN A 260 77.54 -22.55 -25.46
CA GLN A 260 78.69 -22.36 -24.58
C GLN A 260 79.07 -23.65 -23.87
N ASN A 261 78.09 -24.41 -23.38
CA ASN A 261 78.33 -25.71 -22.73
C ASN A 261 78.94 -26.73 -23.70
N GLU A 262 78.46 -26.79 -24.95
CA GLU A 262 79.04 -27.63 -26.01
C GLU A 262 80.49 -27.25 -26.31
N LEU A 263 80.78 -25.95 -26.42
CA LEU A 263 82.14 -25.45 -26.63
C LEU A 263 83.06 -25.82 -25.45
N ILE A 264 82.59 -25.62 -24.22
CA ILE A 264 83.33 -26.01 -23.00
C ILE A 264 83.60 -27.52 -23.01
N ALA A 265 82.60 -28.35 -23.34
CA ALA A 265 82.75 -29.79 -23.43
C ALA A 265 83.77 -30.20 -24.49
N ALA A 266 83.76 -29.55 -25.67
CA ALA A 266 84.73 -29.77 -26.73
C ALA A 266 86.16 -29.39 -26.30
N ILE A 267 86.34 -28.27 -25.60
CA ILE A 267 87.64 -27.86 -25.03
C ILE A 267 88.13 -28.90 -24.01
N ILE A 268 87.25 -29.36 -23.09
CA ILE A 268 87.60 -30.37 -22.09
C ILE A 268 88.01 -31.68 -22.78
N GLN A 269 87.26 -32.13 -23.79
CA GLN A 269 87.57 -33.35 -24.53
C GLN A 269 88.86 -33.23 -25.34
N GLY A 270 89.10 -32.07 -25.97
CA GLY A 270 90.34 -31.77 -26.67
C GLY A 270 91.55 -31.85 -25.74
N ASN A 271 91.48 -31.17 -24.60
CA ASN A 271 92.51 -31.22 -23.56
C ASN A 271 92.74 -32.64 -23.03
N LYS A 272 91.67 -33.43 -22.88
CA LYS A 272 91.77 -34.84 -22.48
C LYS A 272 92.53 -35.67 -23.53
N LYS A 273 92.18 -35.54 -24.82
CA LYS A 273 92.87 -36.25 -25.91
C LYS A 273 94.34 -35.84 -26.02
N GLU A 274 94.63 -34.56 -25.85
CA GLU A 274 96.00 -34.04 -25.83
C GLU A 274 96.80 -34.62 -24.65
N MET A 275 96.19 -34.68 -23.46
CA MET A 275 96.78 -35.33 -22.29
C MET A 275 97.08 -36.81 -22.56
N GLU A 276 96.11 -37.58 -23.05
CA GLU A 276 96.28 -39.00 -23.38
C GLU A 276 97.34 -39.22 -24.49
N ALA A 277 97.46 -38.29 -25.45
CA ALA A 277 98.49 -38.35 -26.49
C ALA A 277 99.89 -38.12 -25.90
N LYS A 278 100.05 -37.11 -25.04
CA LYS A 278 101.31 -36.86 -24.33
C LYS A 278 101.70 -38.01 -23.41
N GLU A 279 100.72 -38.65 -22.77
CA GLU A 279 100.94 -39.84 -21.94
C GLU A 279 101.42 -41.02 -22.80
N ARG A 280 100.78 -41.30 -23.95
CA ARG A 280 101.23 -42.31 -24.90
C ARG A 280 102.63 -42.04 -25.45
N GLU A 281 102.94 -40.80 -25.83
CA GLU A 281 104.30 -40.41 -26.26
C GLU A 281 105.32 -40.63 -25.14
N PHE A 282 104.96 -40.35 -23.88
CA PHE A 282 105.83 -40.60 -22.74
C PHE A 282 106.06 -42.11 -22.51
N GLU A 283 105.02 -42.93 -22.64
CA GLU A 283 105.11 -44.39 -22.56
C GLU A 283 105.94 -44.99 -23.71
N GLU A 284 105.74 -44.53 -24.95
CA GLU A 284 106.57 -44.93 -26.11
C GLU A 284 108.04 -44.57 -25.89
N ASN A 285 108.32 -43.34 -25.44
CA ASN A 285 109.67 -42.94 -25.07
C ASN A 285 110.26 -43.80 -23.94
N LEU A 286 109.44 -44.25 -23.00
CA LEU A 286 109.88 -45.16 -21.93
C LEU A 286 110.22 -46.54 -22.50
N LEU A 287 109.38 -47.09 -23.38
CA LEU A 287 109.63 -48.35 -24.08
C LEU A 287 110.89 -48.29 -24.96
N GLU A 288 111.10 -47.19 -25.69
CA GLU A 288 112.33 -46.98 -26.47
C GLU A 288 113.56 -46.98 -25.57
N LYS A 289 113.50 -46.27 -24.43
CA LYS A 289 114.58 -46.28 -23.44
C LYS A 289 114.79 -47.69 -22.87
N ASP A 290 113.74 -48.44 -22.59
CA ASP A 290 113.83 -49.82 -22.11
C ASP A 290 114.48 -50.75 -23.15
N VAL A 291 114.15 -50.62 -24.44
CA VAL A 291 114.80 -51.34 -25.53
C VAL A 291 116.28 -50.97 -25.65
N ILE A 292 116.63 -49.69 -25.52
CA ILE A 292 118.02 -49.24 -25.50
C ILE A 292 118.75 -49.83 -24.30
N ILE A 293 118.15 -49.78 -23.11
CA ILE A 293 118.70 -50.37 -21.89
C ILE A 293 118.92 -51.87 -22.09
N GLU A 294 117.96 -52.59 -22.67
CA GLU A 294 118.08 -54.02 -22.90
C GLU A 294 119.14 -54.35 -23.96
N ASN A 295 119.23 -53.56 -25.04
CA ASN A 295 120.32 -53.67 -26.02
C ASN A 295 121.68 -53.40 -25.38
N LEU A 296 121.81 -52.38 -24.53
CA LEU A 296 123.03 -52.10 -23.77
C LEU A 296 123.35 -53.23 -22.79
N ARG A 297 122.35 -53.81 -22.13
CA ARG A 297 122.50 -55.00 -21.27
C ARG A 297 122.94 -56.22 -22.08
N VAL A 298 122.36 -56.49 -23.25
CA VAL A 298 122.84 -57.53 -24.18
C VAL A 298 124.29 -57.27 -24.55
N ARG A 299 124.62 -56.04 -24.95
CA ARG A 299 125.98 -55.64 -25.33
C ARG A 299 126.97 -55.76 -24.17
N LEU A 300 126.54 -55.46 -22.95
CA LEU A 300 127.30 -55.68 -21.71
C LEU A 300 127.47 -57.18 -21.42
N ARG A 301 126.43 -58.01 -21.59
CA ARG A 301 126.51 -59.47 -21.50
C ARG A 301 127.46 -60.05 -22.57
N SER A 302 127.52 -59.46 -23.76
CA SER A 302 128.50 -59.80 -24.82
C SER A 302 129.92 -59.30 -24.50
N LYS A 303 130.07 -58.12 -23.90
CA LYS A 303 131.37 -57.53 -23.49
C LYS A 303 131.98 -58.20 -22.26
N VAL A 304 131.18 -58.82 -21.42
CA VAL A 304 131.67 -59.70 -20.34
C VAL A 304 132.37 -60.96 -20.91
N ASN A 305 132.22 -61.24 -22.22
CA ASN A 305 132.79 -62.41 -22.88
C ASN A 305 134.00 -62.16 -23.83
N GLN A 306 134.72 -61.01 -23.79
CA GLN A 306 136.15 -60.95 -24.20
C GLN A 306 136.89 -59.62 -23.91
N PRO A 307 138.23 -59.62 -23.66
CA PRO A 307 138.89 -58.74 -22.67
C PRO A 307 139.85 -57.65 -23.21
N THR A 308 140.27 -56.75 -22.30
CA THR A 308 141.44 -55.82 -22.32
C THR A 308 141.36 -54.61 -23.28
N GLY A 309 141.84 -53.39 -23.00
CA GLY A 309 142.52 -52.73 -21.88
C GLY A 309 143.10 -51.36 -22.34
N LYS A 310 143.07 -50.33 -21.45
CA LYS A 310 144.18 -49.38 -21.14
C LYS A 310 144.71 -48.40 -22.25
N TRP A 311 145.03 -47.09 -22.11
CA TRP A 311 145.15 -46.04 -21.07
C TRP A 311 145.21 -44.63 -21.75
N PHE A 312 144.58 -43.62 -21.11
CA PHE A 312 145.01 -42.23 -20.75
C PHE A 312 145.80 -41.23 -21.65
N ARG A 313 145.27 -39.97 -21.58
CA ARG A 313 145.89 -38.62 -21.27
C ARG A 313 146.53 -37.73 -22.37
N VAL A 314 146.06 -36.46 -22.44
CA VAL A 314 146.73 -35.14 -22.16
C VAL A 314 145.60 -34.06 -22.11
N LEU A 315 145.25 -33.38 -20.98
CA LEU A 315 145.75 -32.10 -20.36
C LEU A 315 145.51 -30.81 -21.22
N ARG A 316 145.04 -29.62 -20.78
CA ARG A 316 145.01 -28.88 -19.49
C ARG A 316 144.12 -27.59 -19.53
N LEU A 317 143.52 -27.24 -18.36
CA LEU A 317 143.34 -25.92 -17.66
C LEU A 317 142.43 -24.82 -18.30
N TRP A 318 141.56 -24.06 -17.60
CA TRP A 318 141.41 -23.60 -16.20
C TRP A 318 139.89 -23.33 -15.92
N THR A 319 139.24 -23.95 -14.91
CA THR A 319 138.86 -23.42 -13.56
C THR A 319 138.11 -22.07 -13.56
N LEU A 320 137.01 -21.76 -12.86
CA LEU A 320 136.36 -22.16 -11.59
C LEU A 320 135.12 -21.20 -11.53
N THR A 321 133.85 -21.53 -11.25
CA THR A 321 133.21 -21.80 -9.94
C THR A 321 131.67 -21.77 -10.17
N VAL A 322 130.96 -22.66 -9.53
CA VAL A 322 129.48 -22.85 -9.44
C VAL A 322 129.14 -22.77 -7.91
N PRO A 323 127.90 -22.76 -7.35
CA PRO A 323 126.50 -22.59 -7.83
C PRO A 323 125.66 -21.60 -6.97
N ARG A 324 124.35 -21.42 -7.28
CA ARG A 324 123.18 -21.80 -6.44
C ARG A 324 121.93 -20.99 -6.83
N ASN A 325 120.86 -21.62 -7.30
CA ASN A 325 119.66 -22.06 -6.56
C ASN A 325 118.44 -21.34 -7.17
N LEU A 326 117.54 -22.06 -7.84
CA LEU A 326 116.34 -22.71 -7.29
C LEU A 326 115.18 -21.72 -7.10
N ARG A 327 114.10 -21.98 -7.86
CA ARG A 327 112.68 -22.07 -7.42
C ARG A 327 112.14 -20.91 -6.59
N ASN A 328 111.00 -20.30 -6.89
CA ASN A 328 109.80 -20.70 -7.63
C ASN A 328 109.11 -19.43 -8.13
#